data_AF-A0A6F8PJL9-F1
#
_entry.id   AF-A0A6F8PJL9-F1
#
_cell.length_a   1.000
_cell.length_b   1.000
_cell.length_c   1.000
_cell.angle_alpha   90.00
_cell.angle_beta   90.00
_cell.angle_gamma   90.00
#
_symmetry.space_group_name_H-M   'P 1'
#
loop_
_entity.id
_entity.type
_entity.pdbx_description
1 polymer ?
#
loop_
_entity_poly.entity_id
_entity_poly.type
_entity_poly.pdbx_seq_one_letter_code
_entity_poly.pdbx_strand_id
1 'polypeptide(L)'
;MKKIISLAALFAVFASVTACAPANVSSNLRASSSQESSMATRCVDFTTGDEEEVNELLKKYDGWKVAYASEYTTSNKSTTSMVMCFEKPYK
;
A
#
# COMPACT_ATOMS: atom_id res chain seq x y z
N MET A 1 24.94 32.10 -27.23
CA MET A 1 24.94 31.64 -25.83
C MET A 1 23.57 31.76 -25.13
N LYS A 2 22.84 32.89 -25.22
CA LYS A 2 21.47 33.03 -24.64
C LYS A 2 20.45 31.97 -25.08
N LYS A 3 20.50 31.50 -26.34
CA LYS A 3 19.57 30.49 -26.88
C LYS A 3 19.74 29.09 -26.28
N ILE A 4 20.94 28.76 -25.79
CA ILE A 4 21.24 27.44 -25.19
C ILE A 4 20.74 27.40 -23.74
N ILE A 5 20.82 28.53 -23.04
CA ILE A 5 20.34 28.69 -21.65
C ILE A 5 18.81 28.59 -21.59
N SER A 6 18.10 29.20 -22.55
CA SER A 6 16.63 29.07 -22.63
C SER A 6 16.17 27.64 -22.94
N LEU A 7 16.95 26.86 -23.70
CA LEU A 7 16.60 25.48 -24.04
C LEU A 7 16.81 24.53 -22.85
N ALA A 8 17.88 24.75 -22.07
CA ALA A 8 18.15 24.00 -20.84
C ALA A 8 17.10 24.26 -19.75
N ALA A 9 16.62 25.51 -19.64
CA ALA A 9 15.54 25.86 -18.71
C ALA A 9 14.21 25.20 -19.08
N LEU A 10 13.90 25.06 -20.38
CA LEU A 10 12.69 24.36 -20.84
C LEU A 10 12.73 22.85 -20.53
N PHE A 11 13.91 22.22 -20.65
CA PHE A 11 14.08 20.80 -20.37
C PHE A 11 13.98 20.48 -18.86
N ALA A 12 14.44 21.39 -18.00
CA ALA A 12 14.33 21.26 -16.54
C ALA A 12 12.87 21.32 -16.04
N VAL A 13 12.02 22.11 -16.70
CA VAL A 13 10.57 22.19 -16.39
C VAL A 13 9.84 20.92 -16.85
N PHE A 14 10.21 20.33 -17.99
CA PHE A 14 9.64 19.05 -18.42
C PHE A 14 10.07 17.87 -17.55
N ALA A 15 11.25 17.91 -16.93
CA ALA A 15 11.72 16.86 -16.04
C ALA A 15 11.01 16.86 -14.66
N SER A 16 10.37 17.96 -14.26
CA SER A 16 9.71 18.08 -12.95
C SER A 16 8.24 17.67 -12.95
N VAL A 17 7.61 17.51 -14.11
CA VAL A 17 6.20 17.05 -14.24
C VAL A 17 6.03 15.53 -14.29
N THR A 18 7.11 14.74 -14.33
CA THR A 18 7.03 13.26 -14.33
C THR A 18 6.97 12.64 -12.93
N ALA A 19 6.95 13.45 -11.87
CA ALA A 19 6.91 12.95 -10.49
C ALA A 19 5.52 12.50 -10.02
N CYS A 20 4.44 12.83 -10.74
CA CYS A 20 3.09 12.32 -10.46
C CYS A 20 2.84 11.05 -11.29
N ALA A 21 3.58 9.98 -10.99
CA ALA A 21 3.33 8.71 -11.62
C ALA A 21 2.07 8.04 -11.01
N PRO A 22 1.20 7.43 -11.83
CA PRO A 22 0.01 6.76 -11.33
C PRO A 22 0.43 5.60 -10.44
N ALA A 23 -0.09 5.56 -9.23
CA ALA A 23 0.08 4.43 -8.33
C ALA A 23 -1.04 3.42 -8.56
N ASN A 24 -0.67 2.15 -8.58
CA ASN A 24 -1.63 1.07 -8.71
C ASN A 24 -2.16 0.74 -7.31
N VAL A 25 -3.46 0.91 -7.10
CA VAL A 25 -4.15 0.52 -5.87
C VAL A 25 -4.99 -0.70 -6.16
N SER A 26 -4.67 -1.81 -5.51
CA SER A 26 -5.52 -2.99 -5.53
C SER A 26 -6.17 -3.18 -4.17
N SER A 27 -7.49 -3.42 -4.14
CA SER A 27 -8.25 -3.65 -2.90
C SER A 27 -9.12 -4.89 -3.03
N ASN A 28 -8.98 -5.83 -2.10
CA ASN A 28 -9.80 -7.03 -2.06
C ASN A 28 -10.69 -7.00 -0.80
N LEU A 29 -12.01 -6.93 -1.01
CA LEU A 29 -13.04 -7.02 0.04
C LEU A 29 -13.71 -8.39 -0.06
N ARG A 30 -13.75 -9.16 1.03
CA ARG A 30 -14.55 -10.39 1.07
C ARG A 30 -16.00 -10.07 1.45
N ALA A 31 -16.96 -10.78 0.86
CA ALA A 31 -18.35 -10.72 1.31
C ALA A 31 -18.45 -11.16 2.77
N SER A 32 -18.99 -10.28 3.63
CA SER A 32 -19.23 -10.57 5.04
C SER A 32 -20.22 -11.73 5.14
N SER A 33 -19.77 -12.88 5.64
CA SER A 33 -20.65 -14.00 5.99
C SER A 33 -21.37 -13.63 7.28
N SER A 34 -22.45 -12.87 7.16
CA SER A 34 -23.19 -12.21 8.23
C SER A 34 -24.00 -13.16 9.13
N GLN A 35 -23.41 -14.26 9.59
CA GLN A 35 -24.00 -15.11 10.63
C GLN A 35 -23.37 -14.90 12.03
N GLU A 36 -22.24 -14.22 12.13
CA GLU A 36 -21.55 -13.96 13.41
C GLU A 36 -21.60 -12.45 13.70
N SER A 37 -22.57 -12.01 14.52
CA SER A 37 -22.83 -10.59 14.80
C SER A 37 -21.78 -9.91 15.69
N SER A 38 -20.69 -10.61 16.06
CA SER A 38 -19.61 -10.06 16.86
C SER A 38 -18.25 -10.54 16.35
N MET A 39 -17.63 -9.77 15.45
CA MET A 39 -16.24 -9.99 15.00
C MET A 39 -15.37 -8.84 15.52
N ALA A 40 -14.19 -9.16 16.07
CA ALA A 40 -13.16 -8.19 16.40
C ALA A 40 -12.29 -7.93 15.16
N THR A 41 -12.25 -6.69 14.68
CA THR A 41 -11.42 -6.26 13.54
C THR A 41 -10.17 -5.52 14.00
N ARG A 42 -9.03 -5.81 13.39
CA ARG A 42 -7.75 -5.11 13.59
C ARG A 42 -7.05 -4.90 12.25
N CYS A 43 -6.69 -3.66 11.95
CA CYS A 43 -5.95 -3.32 10.75
C CYS A 43 -4.50 -2.92 11.08
N VAL A 44 -3.59 -3.23 10.17
CA VAL A 44 -2.18 -2.85 10.22
C VAL A 44 -1.73 -2.30 8.90
N ASP A 45 -0.87 -1.28 8.98
CA ASP A 45 -0.25 -0.62 7.85
C ASP A 45 1.24 -0.89 7.92
N PHE A 46 1.84 -1.36 6.83
CA PHE A 46 3.27 -1.68 6.79
C PHE A 46 3.85 -1.56 5.38
N THR A 47 5.17 -1.56 5.29
CA THR A 47 5.89 -1.55 4.00
C THR A 47 6.48 -2.93 3.76
N THR A 48 6.33 -3.50 2.57
CA THR A 48 6.77 -4.87 2.27
C THR A 48 8.29 -4.99 1.98
N GLY A 49 9.08 -3.99 2.36
CA GLY A 49 10.50 -3.89 2.03
C GLY A 49 11.44 -4.68 2.95
N ASP A 50 10.95 -5.07 4.13
CA ASP A 50 11.71 -5.84 5.13
C ASP A 50 10.89 -7.09 5.50
N GLU A 51 11.32 -8.25 5.00
CA GLU A 51 10.60 -9.52 5.22
C GLU A 51 10.58 -9.96 6.68
N GLU A 52 11.63 -9.64 7.46
CA GLU A 52 11.72 -10.04 8.87
C GLU A 52 10.69 -9.24 9.68
N GLU A 53 10.67 -7.93 9.51
CA GLU A 53 9.73 -7.04 10.19
C GLU A 53 8.28 -7.37 9.83
N VAL A 54 8.00 -7.62 8.55
CA VAL A 54 6.65 -7.99 8.08
C VAL A 54 6.20 -9.32 8.67
N ASN A 55 7.06 -10.33 8.68
CA ASN A 55 6.71 -11.63 9.24
C ASN A 55 6.45 -11.55 10.76
N GLU A 56 7.23 -10.76 11.50
CA GLU A 56 6.99 -10.53 12.92
C GLU A 56 5.68 -9.78 13.19
N LEU A 57 5.33 -8.81 12.34
CA LEU A 57 4.06 -8.12 12.40
C LEU A 57 2.89 -9.08 12.17
N LEU A 58 2.95 -9.89 11.11
CA LEU A 58 1.86 -10.75 10.67
C LEU A 58 1.59 -11.93 11.62
N LYS A 59 2.63 -12.48 12.27
CA LYS A 59 2.51 -13.54 13.30
C LYS A 59 1.53 -13.17 14.42
N LYS A 60 1.36 -11.88 14.74
CA LYS A 60 0.41 -11.41 15.78
C LYS A 60 -1.05 -11.73 15.44
N TYR A 61 -1.34 -11.98 14.17
CA TYR A 61 -2.66 -12.27 13.63
C TYR A 61 -2.82 -13.72 13.17
N ASP A 62 -1.90 -14.61 13.55
CA ASP A 62 -2.03 -16.05 13.27
C ASP A 62 -3.37 -16.58 13.79
N GLY A 63 -4.10 -17.28 12.90
CA GLY A 63 -5.44 -17.80 13.19
C GLY A 63 -6.59 -16.78 13.04
N TRP A 64 -6.31 -15.52 12.73
CA TRP A 64 -7.33 -14.55 12.32
C TRP A 64 -7.59 -14.66 10.82
N LYS A 65 -8.81 -14.31 10.39
CA LYS A 65 -9.19 -14.27 8.97
C LYS A 65 -8.80 -12.92 8.37
N VAL A 66 -8.17 -12.91 7.20
CA VAL A 66 -7.98 -11.65 6.44
C VAL A 66 -9.34 -11.21 5.89
N ALA A 67 -9.77 -10.01 6.26
CA ALA A 67 -11.04 -9.41 5.84
C ALA A 67 -10.84 -8.38 4.72
N TYR A 68 -9.72 -7.66 4.75
CA TYR A 68 -9.35 -6.67 3.76
C TYR A 68 -7.84 -6.65 3.56
N ALA A 69 -7.41 -6.49 2.32
CA ALA A 69 -6.03 -6.19 1.98
C ALA A 69 -6.01 -5.16 0.84
N SER A 70 -5.21 -4.11 1.03
CA SER A 70 -4.95 -3.10 0.02
C SER A 70 -3.47 -2.87 -0.11
N GLU A 71 -3.00 -2.89 -1.36
CA GLU A 71 -1.61 -2.61 -1.70
C GLU A 71 -1.53 -1.31 -2.49
N TYR A 72 -0.56 -0.47 -2.13
CA TYR A 72 -0.14 0.71 -2.86
C TYR A 72 1.33 0.55 -3.23
N THR A 73 1.60 0.30 -4.51
CA THR A 73 2.96 0.24 -5.04
C THR A 73 3.28 1.55 -5.76
N THR A 74 4.39 2.20 -5.39
CA THR A 74 4.89 3.32 -6.18
C THR A 74 5.33 2.81 -7.56
N SER A 75 5.12 3.61 -8.60
CA SER A 75 5.42 3.23 -10.01
C SER A 75 6.88 2.84 -10.27
N ASN A 76 7.82 3.39 -9.48
CA ASN A 76 9.25 3.04 -9.51
C ASN A 76 9.56 1.71 -8.78
N LYS A 77 8.54 1.04 -8.21
CA LYS A 77 8.61 -0.24 -7.48
C LYS A 77 9.61 -0.26 -6.33
N SER A 78 10.02 0.92 -5.83
CA SER A 78 10.99 1.00 -4.73
C SER A 78 10.38 0.63 -3.39
N THR A 79 9.09 0.87 -3.23
CA THR A 79 8.37 0.70 -1.96
C THR A 79 6.92 0.31 -2.25
N THR A 80 6.46 -0.71 -1.55
CA THR A 80 5.04 -1.09 -1.50
C THR A 80 4.55 -0.84 -0.08
N SER A 81 3.54 0.01 0.05
CA SER A 81 2.78 0.16 1.29
C SER A 81 1.55 -0.73 1.24
N MET A 82 1.26 -1.44 2.33
CA MET A 82 0.13 -2.35 2.41
C MET A 82 -0.68 -2.10 3.68
N VAL A 83 -2.00 -2.14 3.54
CA VAL A 83 -2.97 -2.12 4.64
C VAL A 83 -3.66 -3.48 4.67
N MET A 84 -3.62 -4.17 5.80
CA MET A 84 -4.31 -5.44 5.99
C MET A 84 -5.20 -5.40 7.23
N CYS A 85 -6.45 -5.82 7.10
CA CYS A 85 -7.37 -6.01 8.21
C CYS A 85 -7.66 -7.48 8.46
N PHE A 86 -7.56 -7.85 9.73
CA PHE A 86 -7.79 -9.19 10.26
C PHE A 86 -9.01 -9.20 11.15
N GLU A 87 -9.76 -10.29 11.09
CA GLU A 87 -10.97 -10.51 11.87
C GLU A 87 -10.91 -11.84 12.61
N LYS A 88 -11.40 -11.84 13.85
CA LYS A 88 -11.72 -13.07 14.58
C LYS A 88 -13.06 -12.92 15.31
N PRO A 89 -13.76 -14.03 15.63
CA PRO A 89 -14.92 -13.96 16.49
C PRO A 89 -14.59 -13.27 17.82
N TYR A 90 -15.48 -12.38 18.25
CA TYR A 90 -15.47 -11.84 19.60
C TYR A 90 -15.84 -12.99 20.54
N LYS A 91 -14.87 -13.42 21.36
CA LYS A 91 -15.13 -14.38 22.44
C LYS A 91 -15.77 -13.70 23.63
#